data_AF-A0A670JSY3-F1
#
_entry.id   AF-A0A670JSY3-F1
#
_cell.length_a   1.000
_cell.length_b   1.000
_cell.length_c   1.000
_cell.angle_alpha   90.00
_cell.angle_beta   90.00
_cell.angle_gamma   90.00
#
_symmetry.space_group_name_H-M   'P 1'
#
loop_
_entity.id
_entity.type
_entity.pdbx_description
1 polymer ?
#
loop_
_entity_poly.entity_id
_entity_poly.type
_entity_poly.pdbx_seq_one_letter_code
_entity_poly.pdbx_strand_id
1 'polypeptide(L)'
;MEFDQTAGGSGGQECLACPGPWGHGESDTTKQQHVYSLPLTSKLSIIPNANNTGKRSRVPEGSCSSSGSKILALQRIGLDVPRSAFQLYKSMNRRSPAPAPPLCPGPGPLSPPPRPGQPLLLQLLLLPSMPSSEAAPLRGTCPGMCPAEEFARRRREGRLHRLELGAGREADPALAVKEYSRPAAGKAPPRPEELRPPDVLLATVRHLLEREDRGSDAGDSAEAAERGAFVTDRLRAVRLDAALQRLPGASCAALHERALIWLLRAGTRLCAQPPARFDAHLHRAHLQETFAALRRAYREHEDGARPAAQPRFQALFLLYNLGSPVALWETLQLPDAIRTSPDVSMALTINWAFLERNFARFFRLARELPYLPSCALHPHLAGAHRLALMTFSHGFSARNSRYPLARLARLLAMDSVEEAADLCQAHGLTVLEGDVVFQKGSFKDGVPLVHKTSRLLVDGKWGESTLLELSERVCS
;
A
#
# COMPACT_ATOMS: atom_id res chain seq x y z
N MET A 1 31.42 68.10 33.15
CA MET A 1 31.11 68.39 31.74
C MET A 1 29.76 67.73 31.47
N GLU A 2 28.67 68.21 32.06
CA GLU A 2 27.92 69.44 31.74
C GLU A 2 27.30 69.43 30.34
N PHE A 3 25.95 69.46 30.35
CA PHE A 3 24.98 69.99 29.36
C PHE A 3 24.92 69.33 27.96
N ASP A 4 23.77 69.16 27.32
CA ASP A 4 22.44 69.72 27.54
C ASP A 4 21.33 68.84 26.91
N GLN A 5 20.13 69.02 27.44
CA GLN A 5 18.86 68.56 26.93
C GLN A 5 18.39 69.46 25.78
N THR A 6 17.52 68.96 24.91
CA THR A 6 16.33 69.74 24.50
C THR A 6 15.23 68.82 23.97
N ALA A 7 14.07 69.01 24.58
CA ALA A 7 12.82 68.34 24.30
C ALA A 7 11.94 69.17 23.35
N GLY A 8 10.91 68.51 22.80
CA GLY A 8 9.74 69.09 22.13
C GLY A 8 9.14 68.00 21.24
N GLY A 9 8.09 67.26 21.64
CA GLY A 9 6.73 67.74 21.87
C GLY A 9 6.09 68.04 20.50
N SER A 10 4.96 67.52 20.04
CA SER A 10 3.80 66.85 20.62
C SER A 10 2.89 66.49 19.43
N GLY A 11 2.13 65.40 19.48
CA GLY A 11 1.08 65.16 18.48
C GLY A 11 0.56 63.73 18.54
N GLY A 12 -0.52 63.53 19.28
CA GLY A 12 -1.09 62.22 19.53
C GLY A 12 -1.80 61.60 18.34
N GLN A 13 -1.95 60.28 18.39
CA GLN A 13 -3.21 59.59 18.18
C GLN A 13 -3.02 58.12 18.56
N GLU A 14 -3.85 57.66 19.50
CA GLU A 14 -4.11 56.24 19.72
C GLU A 14 -4.74 55.67 18.44
N CYS A 15 -4.18 54.59 17.90
CA CYS A 15 -4.87 53.72 16.95
C CYS A 15 -5.06 52.34 17.60
N LEU A 16 -6.26 52.17 18.12
CA LEU A 16 -6.93 50.89 18.35
C LEU A 16 -6.97 50.05 17.06
N ALA A 17 -6.90 48.73 17.25
CA ALA A 17 -7.60 47.70 16.47
C ALA A 17 -7.63 47.83 14.94
N CYS A 18 -6.94 46.92 14.24
CA CYS A 18 -7.58 45.79 13.54
C CYS A 18 -6.64 45.13 12.50
N PRO A 19 -6.86 43.83 12.23
CA PRO A 19 -6.14 43.01 11.27
C PRO A 19 -6.71 43.11 9.84
N GLY A 20 -5.90 42.75 8.84
CA GLY A 20 -6.32 42.51 7.44
C GLY A 20 -5.50 43.31 6.41
N PRO A 21 -5.57 43.00 5.08
CA PRO A 21 -6.63 42.24 4.40
C PRO A 21 -6.17 41.16 3.38
N TRP A 22 -7.02 40.13 3.27
CA TRP A 22 -7.53 39.40 2.09
C TRP A 22 -6.77 39.33 0.76
N GLY A 23 -6.77 38.10 0.20
CA GLY A 23 -6.59 37.85 -1.24
C GLY A 23 -6.61 36.35 -1.58
N HIS A 24 -7.78 35.72 -1.52
CA HIS A 24 -8.02 34.35 -2.00
C HIS A 24 -7.61 34.19 -3.47
N GLY A 25 -6.91 33.08 -3.76
CA GLY A 25 -6.69 32.56 -5.11
C GLY A 25 -6.79 31.04 -5.06
N GLU A 26 -7.99 30.53 -5.34
CA GLU A 26 -8.28 29.12 -5.57
C GLU A 26 -7.30 28.55 -6.61
N SER A 27 -6.68 27.41 -6.29
CA SER A 27 -6.05 26.55 -7.28
C SER A 27 -6.32 25.09 -6.96
N ASP A 28 -7.41 24.62 -7.58
CA ASP A 28 -7.69 23.27 -8.05
C ASP A 28 -6.76 22.14 -7.55
N THR A 29 -7.17 21.52 -6.44
CA THR A 29 -6.79 20.16 -6.06
C THR A 29 -8.01 19.24 -6.12
N THR A 30 -8.73 19.30 -7.24
CA THR A 30 -9.98 18.55 -7.46
C THR A 30 -9.89 17.64 -8.69
N LYS A 31 -8.78 16.90 -8.88
CA LYS A 31 -8.70 15.86 -9.92
C LYS A 31 -7.88 14.65 -9.49
N GLN A 32 -8.34 13.92 -8.46
CA GLN A 32 -8.01 12.47 -8.35
C GLN A 32 -8.88 11.62 -7.40
N GLN A 33 -10.06 12.10 -6.95
CA GLN A 33 -10.94 11.32 -6.07
C GLN A 33 -12.38 11.09 -6.57
N HIS A 34 -12.70 11.42 -7.82
CA HIS A 34 -14.02 11.13 -8.39
C HIS A 34 -13.93 10.15 -9.57
N VAL A 35 -14.06 8.85 -9.30
CA VAL A 35 -14.86 7.92 -10.14
C VAL A 35 -15.39 6.80 -9.22
N TYR A 36 -16.67 6.45 -9.42
CA TYR A 36 -17.51 5.43 -8.75
C TYR A 36 -18.55 5.94 -7.73
N SER A 37 -19.30 6.98 -8.10
CA SER A 37 -20.72 7.09 -7.74
C SER A 37 -21.55 6.22 -8.69
N LEU A 38 -21.96 5.03 -8.24
CA LEU A 38 -22.99 4.23 -8.93
C LEU A 38 -24.39 4.66 -8.45
N PRO A 39 -25.38 4.84 -9.34
CA PRO A 39 -26.75 5.13 -8.92
C PRO A 39 -27.41 3.89 -8.27
N LEU A 40 -27.97 4.10 -7.08
CA LEU A 40 -28.83 3.14 -6.39
C LEU A 40 -30.24 3.16 -7.02
N THR A 41 -30.47 2.33 -8.02
CA THR A 41 -31.84 1.89 -8.38
C THR A 41 -31.84 0.42 -8.78
N SER A 42 -32.25 -0.45 -7.86
CA SER A 42 -33.02 -1.64 -8.24
C SER A 42 -33.95 -2.01 -7.10
N LYS A 43 -35.24 -1.85 -7.35
CA LYS A 43 -36.32 -2.40 -6.53
C LYS A 43 -36.23 -3.92 -6.66
N LEU A 44 -35.98 -4.61 -5.55
CA LEU A 44 -36.21 -6.05 -5.45
C LEU A 44 -37.71 -6.29 -5.38
N SER A 45 -38.32 -6.63 -6.52
CA SER A 45 -39.67 -7.19 -6.58
C SER A 45 -39.59 -8.71 -6.43
N ILE A 46 -40.20 -9.23 -5.37
CA ILE A 46 -40.49 -10.64 -5.14
C ILE A 46 -41.65 -11.04 -6.07
N ILE A 47 -41.48 -12.02 -6.97
CA ILE A 47 -42.60 -12.75 -7.62
C ILE A 47 -42.16 -14.22 -7.89
N PRO A 48 -43.05 -15.23 -7.70
CA PRO A 48 -42.68 -16.64 -7.54
C PRO A 48 -42.65 -17.46 -8.85
N ASN A 49 -42.25 -18.72 -8.66
CA ASN A 49 -42.03 -19.84 -9.59
C ASN A 49 -43.21 -20.17 -10.54
N ALA A 50 -42.92 -20.45 -11.82
CA ALA A 50 -43.79 -21.25 -12.72
C ALA A 50 -43.05 -21.73 -13.99
N ASN A 51 -43.55 -22.86 -14.50
CA ASN A 51 -43.00 -23.82 -15.46
C ASN A 51 -42.91 -23.40 -16.95
N ASN A 52 -41.89 -23.98 -17.61
CA ASN A 52 -41.89 -24.69 -18.90
C ASN A 52 -42.43 -24.01 -20.19
N THR A 53 -41.58 -23.93 -21.23
CA THR A 53 -41.75 -24.59 -22.56
C THR A 53 -40.78 -23.99 -23.59
N GLY A 54 -40.19 -24.87 -24.41
CA GLY A 54 -39.13 -24.52 -25.33
C GLY A 54 -39.58 -23.81 -26.62
N LYS A 55 -38.60 -23.20 -27.30
CA LYS A 55 -38.54 -23.10 -28.77
C LYS A 55 -37.10 -22.75 -29.19
N ARG A 56 -36.53 -23.64 -30.00
CA ARG A 56 -35.32 -23.40 -30.79
C ARG A 56 -35.63 -22.34 -31.86
N SER A 57 -34.76 -21.35 -32.04
CA SER A 57 -34.62 -20.64 -33.32
C SER A 57 -33.15 -20.30 -33.59
N ARG A 58 -32.81 -20.31 -34.88
CA ARG A 58 -31.48 -20.36 -35.48
C ARG A 58 -30.68 -19.07 -35.31
N VAL A 59 -29.35 -19.21 -35.18
CA VAL A 59 -28.34 -18.15 -35.27
C VAL A 59 -27.94 -17.98 -36.75
N PRO A 60 -27.87 -16.77 -37.32
CA PRO A 60 -27.10 -16.52 -38.53
C PRO A 60 -25.65 -16.17 -38.16
N GLU A 61 -24.72 -16.77 -38.89
CA GLU A 61 -23.28 -16.52 -38.80
C GLU A 61 -22.94 -15.08 -39.20
N GLY A 62 -22.12 -14.42 -38.38
CA GLY A 62 -21.62 -13.07 -38.64
C GLY A 62 -20.51 -12.67 -37.66
N SER A 63 -19.27 -12.64 -38.17
CA SER A 63 -18.05 -12.01 -37.66
C SER A 63 -17.71 -12.13 -36.16
N CYS A 64 -16.86 -13.13 -35.86
CA CYS A 64 -16.22 -13.34 -34.57
C CYS A 64 -15.21 -12.22 -34.26
N SER A 65 -15.54 -11.32 -33.33
CA SER A 65 -14.56 -10.42 -32.71
C SER A 65 -13.74 -11.16 -31.64
N SER A 66 -12.45 -10.83 -31.54
CA SER A 66 -11.43 -11.46 -30.67
C SER A 66 -11.71 -11.42 -29.15
N SER A 67 -12.84 -10.82 -28.75
CA SER A 67 -13.38 -10.82 -27.39
C SER A 67 -14.20 -12.08 -27.07
N GLY A 68 -14.82 -12.72 -28.07
CA GLY A 68 -15.67 -13.91 -27.88
C GLY A 68 -14.89 -15.15 -27.44
N SER A 69 -13.68 -15.35 -27.97
CA SER A 69 -12.83 -16.51 -27.67
C SER A 69 -12.25 -16.48 -26.25
N LYS A 70 -12.18 -15.30 -25.62
CA LYS A 70 -11.77 -15.14 -24.21
C LYS A 70 -12.90 -15.38 -23.22
N ILE A 71 -14.16 -15.28 -23.66
CA ILE A 71 -15.36 -15.44 -22.82
C ILE A 71 -15.65 -16.92 -22.52
N LEU A 72 -15.29 -17.84 -23.44
CA LEU A 72 -15.48 -19.28 -23.26
C LEU A 72 -14.37 -19.96 -22.41
N ALA A 73 -13.23 -19.29 -22.18
CA ALA A 73 -12.14 -19.84 -21.38
C ALA A 73 -12.41 -19.80 -19.86
N LEU A 74 -13.22 -18.85 -19.38
CA LEU A 74 -13.51 -18.66 -17.95
C LEU A 74 -14.62 -19.59 -17.41
N GLN A 75 -15.44 -20.20 -18.28
CA GLN A 75 -16.45 -21.19 -17.88
C GLN A 75 -15.87 -22.60 -17.67
N ARG A 76 -14.60 -22.84 -18.02
CA ARG A 76 -13.95 -24.16 -17.90
C ARG A 76 -13.21 -24.41 -16.58
N ILE A 77 -13.09 -23.41 -15.70
CA ILE A 77 -12.20 -23.49 -14.52
C ILE A 77 -12.92 -23.81 -13.19
N GLY A 78 -14.14 -24.38 -13.24
CA GLY A 78 -14.74 -25.09 -12.09
C GLY A 78 -14.92 -24.32 -10.78
N LEU A 79 -14.75 -23.00 -10.76
CA LEU A 79 -14.96 -22.17 -9.58
C LEU A 79 -16.36 -21.58 -9.67
N ASP A 80 -17.16 -21.82 -8.63
CA ASP A 80 -18.39 -21.11 -8.35
C ASP A 80 -18.07 -19.64 -8.03
N VAL A 81 -17.69 -18.89 -9.07
CA VAL A 81 -17.63 -17.43 -9.02
C VAL A 81 -19.10 -16.98 -9.03
N PRO A 82 -19.60 -16.31 -7.97
CA PRO A 82 -20.96 -15.82 -7.96
C PRO A 82 -21.23 -15.02 -9.23
N ARG A 83 -22.34 -15.30 -9.94
CA ARG A 83 -22.71 -14.55 -11.15
C ARG A 83 -22.71 -13.03 -10.93
N SER A 84 -22.94 -12.58 -9.70
CA SER A 84 -22.84 -11.19 -9.24
C SER A 84 -21.43 -10.59 -9.39
N ALA A 85 -20.38 -11.32 -9.04
CA ALA A 85 -18.98 -10.89 -9.12
C ALA A 85 -18.51 -10.68 -10.57
N PHE A 86 -18.92 -11.59 -11.47
CA PHE A 86 -18.64 -11.48 -12.90
C PHE A 86 -19.36 -10.30 -13.57
N GLN A 87 -20.61 -10.02 -13.14
CA GLN A 87 -21.36 -8.86 -13.61
C GLN A 87 -20.80 -7.54 -13.06
N LEU A 88 -20.32 -7.53 -11.80
CA LEU A 88 -19.59 -6.41 -11.21
C LEU A 88 -18.32 -6.09 -12.00
N TYR A 89 -17.49 -7.09 -12.30
CA TYR A 89 -16.29 -6.91 -13.14
C TYR A 89 -16.64 -6.39 -14.55
N LYS A 90 -17.69 -6.93 -15.19
CA LYS A 90 -18.17 -6.43 -16.50
C LYS A 90 -18.68 -4.99 -16.42
N SER A 91 -19.38 -4.61 -15.35
CA SER A 91 -19.89 -3.25 -15.17
C SER A 91 -18.77 -2.21 -14.95
N MET A 92 -17.71 -2.60 -14.23
CA MET A 92 -16.54 -1.75 -13.99
C MET A 92 -15.70 -1.49 -15.25
N ASN A 93 -15.79 -2.35 -16.27
CA ASN A 93 -14.97 -2.30 -17.48
C ASN A 93 -15.74 -1.96 -18.77
N ARG A 94 -17.01 -1.51 -18.69
CA ARG A 94 -17.69 -0.93 -19.86
C ARG A 94 -17.17 0.48 -20.10
N ARG A 95 -16.26 0.64 -21.07
CA ARG A 95 -15.98 1.96 -21.66
C ARG A 95 -17.18 2.38 -22.50
N SER A 96 -17.86 3.46 -22.12
CA SER A 96 -18.73 4.19 -23.05
C SER A 96 -17.86 4.80 -24.15
N PRO A 97 -18.28 4.78 -25.43
CA PRO A 97 -17.54 5.44 -26.49
C PRO A 97 -17.61 6.95 -26.28
N ALA A 98 -16.45 7.59 -26.10
CA ALA A 98 -16.36 9.06 -26.05
C ALA A 98 -16.52 9.62 -27.47
N PRO A 99 -17.16 10.80 -27.64
CA PRO A 99 -17.25 11.45 -28.94
C PRO A 99 -15.87 11.98 -29.38
N ALA A 100 -15.60 11.93 -30.68
CA ALA A 100 -14.34 12.38 -31.28
C ALA A 100 -14.12 13.90 -31.06
N PRO A 101 -12.90 14.34 -30.75
CA PRO A 101 -12.59 15.77 -30.67
C PRO A 101 -12.42 16.39 -32.07
N PRO A 102 -12.69 17.70 -32.24
CA PRO A 102 -12.53 18.37 -33.52
C PRO A 102 -11.05 18.59 -33.85
N LEU A 103 -10.74 18.49 -35.14
CA LEU A 103 -9.44 18.76 -35.77
C LEU A 103 -9.22 20.27 -35.90
N CYS A 104 -8.03 20.76 -35.56
CA CYS A 104 -7.36 21.94 -36.15
C CYS A 104 -5.92 22.14 -35.59
N PRO A 105 -5.03 22.89 -36.27
CA PRO A 105 -3.70 22.44 -36.70
C PRO A 105 -2.51 22.89 -35.83
N GLY A 106 -1.36 22.20 -35.96
CA GLY A 106 -0.09 22.46 -35.23
C GLY A 106 0.77 23.58 -35.84
N PRO A 107 2.13 23.56 -35.73
CA PRO A 107 3.03 22.96 -34.74
C PRO A 107 3.96 24.01 -34.05
N GLY A 108 4.49 23.74 -32.85
CA GLY A 108 5.56 24.56 -32.25
C GLY A 108 5.79 24.31 -30.75
N PRO A 109 7.02 24.49 -30.22
CA PRO A 109 7.65 23.51 -29.32
C PRO A 109 7.70 23.91 -27.84
N LEU A 110 8.13 22.94 -27.02
CA LEU A 110 8.71 23.01 -25.66
C LEU A 110 7.93 22.18 -24.64
N SER A 111 8.38 20.94 -24.46
CA SER A 111 8.01 20.09 -23.32
C SER A 111 8.50 20.74 -22.02
N PRO A 112 7.65 20.89 -20.99
CA PRO A 112 8.11 21.35 -19.69
C PRO A 112 8.95 20.25 -18.99
N PRO A 113 9.93 20.62 -18.16
CA PRO A 113 10.74 19.64 -17.42
C PRO A 113 9.89 18.88 -16.38
N PRO A 114 10.28 17.64 -16.02
CA PRO A 114 9.55 16.85 -15.03
C PRO A 114 9.65 17.48 -13.63
N ARG A 115 8.52 17.48 -12.91
CA ARG A 115 8.43 17.99 -11.53
C ARG A 115 9.23 17.11 -10.55
N PRO A 116 9.84 17.69 -9.49
CA PRO A 116 10.56 16.94 -8.47
C PRO A 116 9.57 16.15 -7.61
N GLY A 117 9.78 14.83 -7.45
CA GLY A 117 8.99 14.01 -6.52
C GLY A 117 8.64 12.59 -6.99
N GLN A 118 8.89 12.23 -8.26
CA GLN A 118 8.66 10.85 -8.69
C GLN A 118 9.78 9.91 -8.20
N PRO A 119 9.47 8.72 -7.64
CA PRO A 119 10.47 7.69 -7.42
C PRO A 119 10.89 7.14 -8.79
N LEU A 120 12.09 7.52 -9.24
CA LEU A 120 12.70 7.10 -10.52
C LEU A 120 13.05 5.59 -10.58
N LEU A 121 12.72 4.81 -9.54
CA LEU A 121 12.89 3.36 -9.56
C LEU A 121 11.87 2.69 -10.50
N LEU A 122 10.70 3.30 -10.71
CA LEU A 122 9.76 2.88 -11.74
C LEU A 122 10.39 2.95 -13.14
N GLN A 123 11.27 3.91 -13.40
CA GLN A 123 11.88 4.11 -14.71
C GLN A 123 13.00 3.11 -15.00
N LEU A 124 13.63 2.53 -13.98
CA LEU A 124 14.58 1.41 -14.13
C LEU A 124 13.88 0.04 -14.16
N LEU A 125 12.71 -0.08 -13.52
CA LEU A 125 11.97 -1.35 -13.43
C LEU A 125 10.90 -1.54 -14.52
N LEU A 126 10.49 -0.47 -15.23
CA LEU A 126 9.58 -0.50 -16.38
C LEU A 126 10.28 -0.29 -17.73
N LEU A 127 11.62 -0.36 -17.78
CA LEU A 127 12.28 -0.40 -19.08
C LEU A 127 11.72 -1.61 -19.85
N PRO A 128 11.20 -1.43 -21.09
CA PRO A 128 11.09 -2.56 -21.99
C PRO A 128 12.45 -3.25 -22.01
N SER A 129 12.45 -4.58 -22.00
CA SER A 129 13.64 -5.41 -22.16
C SER A 129 14.65 -4.70 -23.06
N MET A 130 15.70 -4.13 -22.48
CA MET A 130 16.77 -3.49 -23.23
C MET A 130 17.23 -4.53 -24.25
N PRO A 131 17.48 -4.14 -25.52
CA PRO A 131 17.97 -5.07 -26.52
C PRO A 131 19.16 -5.81 -25.91
N SER A 132 19.10 -7.13 -26.02
CA SER A 132 20.10 -8.09 -25.56
C SER A 132 21.47 -7.71 -26.11
N SER A 133 22.18 -6.86 -25.36
CA SER A 133 23.61 -6.76 -25.42
C SER A 133 24.14 -7.80 -24.45
N GLU A 134 24.95 -8.74 -24.95
CA GLU A 134 25.65 -9.82 -24.24
C GLU A 134 26.65 -9.32 -23.18
N ALA A 135 26.40 -8.18 -22.54
CA ALA A 135 27.19 -7.73 -21.41
C ALA A 135 26.90 -8.64 -20.20
N ALA A 136 27.93 -9.37 -19.77
CA ALA A 136 27.89 -10.20 -18.58
C ALA A 136 27.25 -9.43 -17.40
N PRO A 137 26.42 -10.10 -16.57
CA PRO A 137 25.83 -9.44 -15.42
C PRO A 137 26.92 -8.86 -14.52
N LEU A 138 26.76 -7.59 -14.15
CA LEU A 138 27.63 -6.92 -13.19
C LEU A 138 27.60 -7.73 -11.88
N ARG A 139 28.76 -8.15 -11.39
CA ARG A 139 28.88 -8.94 -10.15
C ARG A 139 29.52 -8.06 -9.08
N GLY A 140 28.82 -7.92 -7.95
CA GLY A 140 29.35 -7.26 -6.77
C GLY A 140 30.44 -8.09 -6.10
N THR A 141 31.41 -7.41 -5.52
CA THR A 141 32.57 -8.01 -4.83
C THR A 141 32.79 -7.41 -3.44
N CYS A 142 31.92 -6.49 -2.99
CA CYS A 142 31.98 -5.92 -1.65
C CYS A 142 31.77 -7.02 -0.58
N PRO A 143 32.77 -7.32 0.26
CA PRO A 143 32.65 -8.43 1.23
C PRO A 143 31.78 -8.10 2.44
N GLY A 144 31.51 -6.80 2.69
CA GLY A 144 30.74 -6.32 3.85
C GLY A 144 29.40 -5.69 3.48
N MET A 145 28.59 -5.36 4.49
CA MET A 145 27.29 -4.70 4.31
C MET A 145 27.39 -3.23 3.84
N CYS A 146 28.58 -2.63 3.96
CA CYS A 146 28.94 -1.30 3.47
C CYS A 146 30.30 -1.36 2.75
N PRO A 147 30.44 -0.79 1.53
CA PRO A 147 31.73 -0.69 0.85
C PRO A 147 32.77 0.05 1.69
N ALA A 148 34.03 -0.42 1.66
CA ALA A 148 35.10 0.11 2.51
C ALA A 148 35.35 1.61 2.31
N GLU A 149 35.33 2.08 1.05
CA GLU A 149 35.50 3.51 0.74
C GLU A 149 34.34 4.36 1.27
N GLU A 150 33.10 3.87 1.14
CA GLU A 150 31.92 4.55 1.65
C GLU A 150 31.96 4.64 3.17
N PHE A 151 32.27 3.53 3.85
CA PHE A 151 32.43 3.49 5.30
C PHE A 151 33.51 4.47 5.76
N ALA A 152 34.69 4.44 5.15
CA ALA A 152 35.79 5.35 5.48
C ALA A 152 35.40 6.81 5.29
N ARG A 153 34.68 7.13 4.20
CA ARG A 153 34.15 8.49 3.94
C ARG A 153 33.15 8.90 5.02
N ARG A 154 32.11 8.11 5.28
CA ARG A 154 31.07 8.44 6.28
C ARG A 154 31.63 8.53 7.69
N ARG A 155 32.63 7.71 8.02
CA ARG A 155 33.36 7.79 9.29
C ARG A 155 34.10 9.11 9.44
N ARG A 156 34.85 9.55 8.41
CA ARG A 156 35.55 10.85 8.43
C ARG A 156 34.59 12.04 8.53
N GLU A 157 33.43 11.93 7.88
CA GLU A 157 32.38 12.95 7.87
C GLU A 157 31.50 12.94 9.13
N GLY A 158 31.65 11.98 10.04
CA GLY A 158 30.79 11.85 11.23
C GLY A 158 29.33 11.51 10.91
N ARG A 159 29.08 10.85 9.77
CA ARG A 159 27.74 10.59 9.20
C ARG A 159 27.20 9.17 9.41
N LEU A 160 27.82 8.39 10.29
CA LEU A 160 27.32 7.06 10.63
C LEU A 160 26.08 7.17 11.52
N HIS A 161 25.04 6.41 11.19
CA HIS A 161 23.83 6.37 11.99
C HIS A 161 24.08 5.71 13.35
N ARG A 162 23.28 6.03 14.38
CA ARG A 162 23.42 5.43 15.74
C ARG A 162 23.40 3.90 15.74
N LEU A 163 22.65 3.30 14.80
CA LEU A 163 22.53 1.84 14.65
C LEU A 163 23.75 1.21 13.96
N GLU A 164 24.61 2.04 13.37
CA GLU A 164 25.87 1.64 12.74
C GLU A 164 27.07 1.80 13.69
N LEU A 165 26.82 2.22 14.93
CA LEU A 165 27.84 2.40 15.97
C LEU A 165 27.79 1.24 16.98
N GLY A 166 28.96 0.87 17.51
CA GLY A 166 29.10 -0.10 18.60
C GLY A 166 28.60 0.45 19.94
N ALA A 167 28.63 -0.38 20.99
CA ALA A 167 28.19 0.02 22.33
C ALA A 167 28.97 1.23 22.88
N GLY A 168 30.26 1.35 22.54
CA GLY A 168 31.10 2.50 22.88
C GLY A 168 30.96 3.72 21.96
N ARG A 169 29.94 3.75 21.08
CA ARG A 169 29.77 4.74 20.00
C ARG A 169 30.92 4.76 18.98
N GLU A 170 31.68 3.68 18.92
CA GLU A 170 32.76 3.49 17.96
C GLU A 170 32.21 3.07 16.59
N ALA A 171 32.89 3.52 15.54
CA ALA A 171 32.55 3.17 14.17
C ALA A 171 32.98 1.73 13.87
N ASP A 172 32.01 0.82 13.75
CA ASP A 172 32.24 -0.59 13.48
C ASP A 172 31.84 -0.94 12.04
N PRO A 173 32.80 -1.38 11.18
CA PRO A 173 32.50 -1.84 9.83
C PRO A 173 31.46 -2.97 9.76
N ALA A 174 31.37 -3.82 10.80
CA ALA A 174 30.43 -4.93 10.86
C ALA A 174 28.98 -4.48 11.10
N LEU A 175 28.77 -3.22 11.51
CA LEU A 175 27.45 -2.63 11.76
C LEU A 175 27.03 -1.65 10.67
N ALA A 176 27.98 -1.15 9.89
CA ALA A 176 27.72 -0.19 8.83
C ALA A 176 27.01 -0.83 7.63
N VAL A 177 25.98 -0.15 7.12
CA VAL A 177 25.23 -0.58 5.95
C VAL A 177 25.26 0.51 4.89
N LYS A 178 25.48 0.11 3.64
CA LYS A 178 25.49 1.00 2.47
C LYS A 178 24.26 1.91 2.42
N GLU A 179 24.45 3.22 2.27
CA GLU A 179 23.35 4.20 2.11
C GLU A 179 22.75 4.14 0.70
N TYR A 180 21.47 4.48 0.58
CA TYR A 180 20.85 4.57 -0.74
C TYR A 180 21.37 5.81 -1.48
N SER A 181 22.01 5.59 -2.64
CA SER A 181 22.37 6.65 -3.58
C SER A 181 21.43 6.61 -4.77
N ARG A 182 20.68 7.69 -5.01
CA ARG A 182 19.77 7.79 -6.15
C ARG A 182 20.58 7.64 -7.46
N PRO A 183 20.19 6.74 -8.37
CA PRO A 183 20.75 6.71 -9.71
C PRO A 183 20.50 8.05 -10.41
N ALA A 184 21.56 8.63 -11.00
CA ALA A 184 21.49 9.90 -11.73
C ALA A 184 21.96 9.68 -13.16
N ALA A 185 21.30 10.35 -14.12
CA ALA A 185 21.71 10.29 -15.52
C ALA A 185 23.15 10.82 -15.67
N GLY A 186 23.97 10.10 -16.43
CA GLY A 186 25.38 10.46 -16.64
C GLY A 186 26.33 10.08 -15.48
N LYS A 187 25.83 9.55 -14.36
CA LYS A 187 26.69 8.97 -13.33
C LYS A 187 27.28 7.66 -13.86
N ALA A 188 28.59 7.48 -13.70
CA ALA A 188 29.26 6.23 -14.06
C ALA A 188 28.59 5.03 -13.35
N PRO A 189 28.53 3.85 -14.01
CA PRO A 189 28.05 2.65 -13.35
C PRO A 189 28.92 2.37 -12.11
N PRO A 190 28.34 1.87 -11.01
CA PRO A 190 29.11 1.58 -9.81
C PRO A 190 30.13 0.49 -10.09
N ARG A 191 31.30 0.59 -9.46
CA ARG A 191 32.33 -0.44 -9.57
C ARG A 191 31.87 -1.73 -8.89
N PRO A 192 32.41 -2.91 -9.27
CA PRO A 192 32.13 -4.18 -8.60
C PRO A 192 32.34 -4.14 -7.08
N GLU A 193 33.37 -3.42 -6.61
CA GLU A 193 33.70 -3.23 -5.19
C GLU A 193 32.69 -2.35 -4.42
N GLU A 194 31.86 -1.58 -5.13
CA GLU A 194 30.77 -0.79 -4.54
C GLU A 194 29.46 -1.59 -4.41
N LEU A 195 29.38 -2.79 -4.98
CA LEU A 195 28.17 -3.62 -5.00
C LEU A 195 28.36 -4.87 -4.12
N ARG A 196 27.36 -5.17 -3.30
CA ARG A 196 27.33 -6.36 -2.45
C ARG A 196 26.90 -7.59 -3.25
N PRO A 197 27.60 -8.73 -3.16
CA PRO A 197 27.17 -9.98 -3.78
C PRO A 197 25.88 -10.53 -3.14
N PRO A 198 25.21 -11.51 -3.77
CA PRO A 198 23.86 -11.96 -3.37
C PRO A 198 23.75 -12.46 -1.92
N ASP A 199 24.76 -13.18 -1.44
CA ASP A 199 24.85 -13.70 -0.07
C ASP A 199 24.99 -12.57 0.95
N VAL A 200 25.84 -11.57 0.67
CA VAL A 200 26.00 -10.38 1.51
C VAL A 200 24.73 -9.53 1.50
N LEU A 201 24.02 -9.42 0.36
CA LEU A 201 22.73 -8.71 0.30
C LEU A 201 21.69 -9.36 1.21
N LEU A 202 21.55 -10.69 1.16
CA LEU A 202 20.63 -11.41 2.01
C LEU A 202 21.00 -11.30 3.50
N ALA A 203 22.29 -11.43 3.82
CA ALA A 203 22.81 -11.22 5.18
C ALA A 203 22.54 -9.78 5.66
N THR A 204 22.66 -8.79 4.78
CA THR A 204 22.34 -7.39 5.09
C THR A 204 20.86 -7.22 5.41
N VAL A 205 19.94 -7.83 4.64
CA VAL A 205 18.50 -7.76 4.97
C VAL A 205 18.25 -8.35 6.35
N ARG A 206 18.79 -9.54 6.64
CA ARG A 206 18.64 -10.17 7.97
C ARG A 206 19.17 -9.28 9.10
N HIS A 207 20.34 -8.68 8.91
CA HIS A 207 20.90 -7.72 9.86
C HIS A 207 19.96 -6.53 10.10
N LEU A 208 19.38 -5.95 9.03
CA LEU A 208 18.44 -4.85 9.17
C LEU A 208 17.16 -5.25 9.93
N LEU A 209 16.67 -6.48 9.75
CA LEU A 209 15.53 -7.00 10.51
C LEU A 209 15.88 -7.14 12.00
N GLU A 210 17.05 -7.67 12.34
CA GLU A 210 17.52 -7.76 13.74
C GLU A 210 17.64 -6.39 14.40
N ARG A 211 18.06 -5.37 13.65
CA ARG A 211 18.19 -4.00 14.17
C ARG A 211 16.85 -3.35 14.48
N GLU A 212 15.80 -3.69 13.73
CA GLU A 212 14.45 -3.19 13.97
C GLU A 212 13.98 -3.54 15.39
N ASP A 213 14.28 -4.76 15.84
CA ASP A 213 13.83 -5.33 17.12
C ASP A 213 14.64 -4.85 18.33
N ARG A 214 15.80 -4.20 18.14
CA ARG A 214 16.66 -3.73 19.25
C ARG A 214 16.17 -2.47 19.96
N GLY A 215 15.00 -1.94 19.59
CA GLY A 215 14.37 -0.87 20.36
C GLY A 215 13.49 -1.37 21.48
N SER A 216 13.35 -0.56 22.51
CA SER A 216 12.28 -0.75 23.47
C SER A 216 10.91 -0.62 22.78
N ASP A 217 10.04 -1.63 22.95
CA ASP A 217 8.60 -1.52 22.62
C ASP A 217 7.92 -0.41 23.47
N ALA A 218 8.60 0.12 24.48
CA ALA A 218 8.20 1.22 25.35
C ALA A 218 8.83 2.58 24.99
N GLY A 219 9.58 2.68 23.89
CA GLY A 219 10.36 3.87 23.51
C GLY A 219 9.65 4.79 22.53
N ASP A 220 9.77 6.09 22.77
CA ASP A 220 9.33 7.23 21.96
C ASP A 220 8.98 6.94 20.49
N SER A 221 7.75 7.29 20.11
CA SER A 221 7.21 7.34 18.75
C SER A 221 8.20 7.92 17.73
N ALA A 222 9.02 8.91 18.13
CA ALA A 222 10.07 9.50 17.31
C ALA A 222 11.22 8.53 16.99
N GLU A 223 11.66 7.73 17.97
CA GLU A 223 12.78 6.80 17.81
C GLU A 223 12.41 5.66 16.86
N ALA A 224 11.18 5.14 16.98
CA ALA A 224 10.66 4.14 16.06
C ALA A 224 10.64 4.65 14.60
N ALA A 225 10.25 5.90 14.40
CA ALA A 225 10.26 6.52 13.08
C ALA A 225 11.68 6.75 12.53
N GLU A 226 12.64 7.17 13.36
CA GLU A 226 14.04 7.32 12.97
C GLU A 226 14.66 5.98 12.57
N ARG A 227 14.43 4.92 13.36
CA ARG A 227 14.84 3.56 13.02
C ARG A 227 14.20 3.09 11.72
N GLY A 228 12.90 3.34 11.55
CA GLY A 228 12.19 3.03 10.32
C GLY A 228 12.74 3.76 9.10
N ALA A 229 13.14 5.03 9.24
CA ALA A 229 13.78 5.79 8.18
C ALA A 229 15.16 5.21 7.81
N PHE A 230 15.96 4.83 8.81
CA PHE A 230 17.23 4.14 8.60
C PHE A 230 17.03 2.83 7.82
N VAL A 231 16.16 1.93 8.30
CA VAL A 231 15.95 0.64 7.64
C VAL A 231 15.38 0.82 6.24
N THR A 232 14.45 1.76 6.03
CA THR A 232 13.93 2.09 4.69
C THR A 232 15.05 2.45 3.73
N ASP A 233 15.94 3.37 4.13
CA ASP A 233 17.04 3.82 3.30
C ASP A 233 17.98 2.65 2.94
N ARG A 234 18.45 1.92 3.95
CA ARG A 234 19.39 0.82 3.75
C ARG A 234 18.79 -0.33 2.93
N LEU A 235 17.50 -0.63 3.13
CA LEU A 235 16.78 -1.63 2.34
C LEU A 235 16.60 -1.22 0.88
N ARG A 236 16.43 0.07 0.59
CA ARG A 236 16.45 0.60 -0.79
C ARG A 236 17.82 0.43 -1.43
N ALA A 237 18.91 0.66 -0.69
CA ALA A 237 20.26 0.43 -1.18
C ALA A 237 20.47 -1.06 -1.54
N VAL A 238 20.03 -1.97 -0.68
CA VAL A 238 20.10 -3.43 -0.92
C VAL A 238 19.32 -3.82 -2.18
N ARG A 239 18.08 -3.34 -2.32
CA ARG A 239 17.25 -3.61 -3.50
C ARG A 239 17.81 -3.01 -4.78
N LEU A 240 18.46 -1.84 -4.69
CA LEU A 240 19.14 -1.22 -5.82
C LEU A 240 20.34 -2.07 -6.28
N ASP A 241 21.18 -2.51 -5.35
CA ASP A 241 22.30 -3.40 -5.66
C ASP A 241 21.82 -4.71 -6.30
N ALA A 242 20.71 -5.29 -5.80
CA ALA A 242 20.10 -6.48 -6.38
C ALA A 242 19.61 -6.25 -7.82
N ALA A 243 18.98 -5.10 -8.09
CA ALA A 243 18.50 -4.74 -9.41
C ALA A 243 19.64 -4.50 -10.41
N LEU A 244 20.70 -3.81 -9.99
CA LEU A 244 21.87 -3.52 -10.83
C LEU A 244 22.61 -4.79 -11.25
N GLN A 245 22.66 -5.79 -10.37
CA GLN A 245 23.30 -7.09 -10.63
C GLN A 245 22.39 -8.09 -11.36
N ARG A 246 21.10 -7.77 -11.55
CA ARG A 246 20.09 -8.67 -12.14
C ARG A 246 20.09 -10.05 -11.45
N LEU A 247 19.90 -10.05 -10.13
CA LEU A 247 19.91 -11.29 -9.34
C LEU A 247 18.94 -12.34 -9.92
N PRO A 248 19.33 -13.63 -9.90
CA PRO A 248 18.46 -14.70 -10.38
C PRO A 248 17.22 -14.85 -9.51
N GLY A 249 16.14 -15.39 -10.09
CA GLY A 249 14.82 -15.52 -9.46
C GLY A 249 14.82 -16.00 -8.00
N ALA A 250 15.55 -17.09 -7.67
CA ALA A 250 15.58 -17.62 -6.30
C ALA A 250 16.17 -16.64 -5.27
N SER A 251 17.35 -16.10 -5.54
CA SER A 251 18.03 -15.16 -4.64
C SER A 251 17.30 -13.82 -4.59
N CYS A 252 16.76 -13.38 -5.73
CA CYS A 252 15.95 -12.18 -5.82
C CYS A 252 14.66 -12.32 -5.00
N ALA A 253 13.98 -13.46 -5.08
CA ALA A 253 12.78 -13.76 -4.30
C ALA A 253 13.09 -13.76 -2.80
N ALA A 254 14.09 -14.54 -2.35
CA ALA A 254 14.45 -14.63 -0.94
C ALA A 254 14.76 -13.26 -0.29
N LEU A 255 15.38 -12.35 -1.04
CA LEU A 255 15.65 -10.98 -0.63
C LEU A 255 14.37 -10.15 -0.53
N HIS A 256 13.54 -10.15 -1.58
CA HIS A 256 12.34 -9.31 -1.63
C HIS A 256 11.23 -9.79 -0.69
N GLU A 257 11.15 -11.09 -0.41
CA GLU A 257 10.24 -11.66 0.59
C GLU A 257 10.50 -11.04 1.97
N ARG A 258 11.75 -11.09 2.45
CA ARG A 258 12.14 -10.51 3.75
C ARG A 258 11.98 -8.99 3.76
N ALA A 259 12.30 -8.32 2.65
CA ALA A 259 12.07 -6.88 2.50
C ALA A 259 10.59 -6.51 2.63
N LEU A 260 9.68 -7.29 2.02
CA LEU A 260 8.24 -7.07 2.10
C LEU A 260 7.70 -7.28 3.51
N ILE A 261 8.22 -8.24 4.27
CA ILE A 261 7.81 -8.49 5.66
C ILE A 261 8.05 -7.23 6.51
N TRP A 262 9.24 -6.65 6.41
CA TRP A 262 9.54 -5.40 7.09
C TRP A 262 8.67 -4.24 6.59
N LEU A 263 8.55 -4.07 5.28
CA LEU A 263 7.76 -2.98 4.70
C LEU A 263 6.29 -3.03 5.16
N LEU A 264 5.65 -4.20 5.12
CA LEU A 264 4.27 -4.38 5.56
C LEU A 264 4.11 -4.04 7.05
N ARG A 265 5.05 -4.50 7.90
CA ARG A 265 5.04 -4.18 9.33
C ARG A 265 5.25 -2.69 9.59
N ALA A 266 6.24 -2.07 8.95
CA ALA A 266 6.55 -0.65 9.09
C ALA A 266 5.35 0.21 8.69
N GLY A 267 4.65 -0.15 7.60
CA GLY A 267 3.44 0.53 7.16
C GLY A 267 2.32 0.55 8.19
N THR A 268 2.22 -0.50 9.01
CA THR A 268 1.28 -0.53 10.15
C THR A 268 1.81 0.26 11.35
N ARG A 269 3.02 -0.02 11.82
CA ARG A 269 3.58 0.60 13.04
C ARG A 269 3.78 2.11 12.93
N LEU A 270 4.08 2.61 11.74
CA LEU A 270 4.40 4.03 11.51
C LEU A 270 3.22 4.83 10.93
N CYS A 271 2.03 4.23 10.76
CA CYS A 271 0.92 4.88 10.07
C CYS A 271 0.39 6.14 10.77
N ALA A 272 0.60 6.25 12.09
CA ALA A 272 0.19 7.39 12.91
C ALA A 272 1.26 8.50 12.99
N GLN A 273 2.45 8.28 12.40
CA GLN A 273 3.52 9.28 12.38
C GLN A 273 3.17 10.44 11.44
N PRO A 274 3.64 11.66 11.73
CA PRO A 274 3.47 12.78 10.81
C PRO A 274 4.24 12.55 9.49
N PRO A 275 3.80 13.14 8.36
CA PRO A 275 4.44 12.98 7.05
C PRO A 275 5.95 13.31 7.03
N ALA A 276 6.40 14.23 7.88
CA ALA A 276 7.82 14.58 8.02
C ALA A 276 8.69 13.42 8.52
N ARG A 277 8.10 12.47 9.26
CA ARG A 277 8.76 11.29 9.82
C ARG A 277 8.44 10.01 9.03
N PHE A 278 7.23 9.92 8.49
CA PHE A 278 6.79 8.78 7.69
C PHE A 278 5.90 9.25 6.54
N ASP A 279 6.42 9.21 5.32
CA ASP A 279 5.64 9.48 4.12
C ASP A 279 4.96 8.19 3.64
N ALA A 280 3.66 8.07 3.93
CA ALA A 280 2.85 6.91 3.56
C ALA A 280 2.76 6.70 2.02
N HIS A 281 2.84 7.77 1.23
CA HIS A 281 2.79 7.68 -0.23
C HIS A 281 4.10 7.08 -0.77
N LEU A 282 5.24 7.60 -0.31
CA LEU A 282 6.55 7.07 -0.67
C LEU A 282 6.72 5.62 -0.19
N HIS A 283 6.28 5.32 1.02
CA HIS A 283 6.27 3.97 1.56
C HIS A 283 5.44 3.00 0.70
N ARG A 284 4.22 3.42 0.30
CA ARG A 284 3.38 2.64 -0.62
C ARG A 284 4.08 2.40 -1.97
N ALA A 285 4.76 3.40 -2.52
CA ALA A 285 5.52 3.23 -3.76
C ALA A 285 6.61 2.17 -3.60
N HIS A 286 7.36 2.20 -2.50
CA HIS A 286 8.38 1.19 -2.20
C HIS A 286 7.79 -0.22 -2.06
N LEU A 287 6.65 -0.37 -1.40
CA LEU A 287 5.94 -1.64 -1.31
C LEU A 287 5.56 -2.18 -2.68
N GLN A 288 4.95 -1.35 -3.54
CA GLN A 288 4.53 -1.77 -4.88
C GLN A 288 5.71 -2.17 -5.78
N GLU A 289 6.80 -1.40 -5.75
CA GLU A 289 8.03 -1.74 -6.46
C GLU A 289 8.61 -3.08 -5.97
N THR A 290 8.54 -3.35 -4.66
CA THR A 290 9.04 -4.61 -4.07
C THR A 290 8.15 -5.78 -4.48
N PHE A 291 6.83 -5.62 -4.46
CA PHE A 291 5.89 -6.63 -4.97
C PHE A 291 6.12 -6.92 -6.45
N ALA A 292 6.32 -5.89 -7.28
CA ALA A 292 6.57 -6.05 -8.71
C ALA A 292 7.89 -6.81 -8.97
N ALA A 293 8.96 -6.50 -8.22
CA ALA A 293 10.22 -7.22 -8.31
C ALA A 293 10.08 -8.69 -7.86
N LEU A 294 9.43 -8.95 -6.72
CA LEU A 294 9.21 -10.31 -6.22
C LEU A 294 8.39 -11.15 -7.21
N ARG A 295 7.32 -10.58 -7.75
CA ARG A 295 6.45 -11.30 -8.71
C ARG A 295 7.13 -11.58 -10.03
N ARG A 296 8.10 -10.75 -10.46
CA ARG A 296 8.98 -11.07 -11.60
C ARG A 296 9.92 -12.21 -11.26
N ALA A 297 10.58 -12.15 -10.11
CA ALA A 297 11.45 -13.23 -9.63
C ALA A 297 10.72 -14.58 -9.60
N TYR A 298 9.46 -14.59 -9.16
CA TYR A 298 8.62 -15.79 -9.18
C TYR A 298 8.25 -16.32 -10.59
N ARG A 299 8.29 -15.49 -11.63
CA ARG A 299 8.02 -15.91 -13.02
C ARG A 299 9.24 -16.50 -13.71
N GLU A 300 10.44 -16.15 -13.27
CA GLU A 300 11.71 -16.63 -13.82
C GLU A 300 12.01 -18.11 -13.44
N HIS A 301 11.14 -18.76 -12.67
CA HIS A 301 11.23 -20.18 -12.34
C HIS A 301 10.44 -21.03 -13.35
N GLU A 302 11.06 -21.37 -14.48
CA GLU A 302 10.44 -22.26 -15.48
C GLU A 302 10.75 -23.76 -15.26
N ASP A 303 11.88 -24.13 -14.64
CA ASP A 303 12.32 -25.54 -14.55
C ASP A 303 12.62 -26.06 -13.12
N GLY A 304 12.19 -25.36 -12.07
CA GLY A 304 12.52 -25.69 -10.67
C GLY A 304 11.33 -25.82 -9.72
N ALA A 305 11.57 -26.39 -8.54
CA ALA A 305 10.62 -26.36 -7.43
C ALA A 305 10.27 -24.91 -7.07
N ARG A 306 8.98 -24.57 -7.11
CA ARG A 306 8.50 -23.23 -6.76
C ARG A 306 8.84 -22.91 -5.30
N PRO A 307 9.22 -21.66 -4.97
CA PRO A 307 9.43 -21.27 -3.58
C PRO A 307 8.19 -21.55 -2.74
N ALA A 308 8.36 -22.23 -1.60
CA ALA A 308 7.25 -22.60 -0.71
C ALA A 308 6.47 -21.37 -0.20
N ALA A 309 7.16 -20.23 -0.07
CA ALA A 309 6.56 -18.97 0.36
C ALA A 309 5.74 -18.26 -0.73
N GLN A 310 5.87 -18.64 -2.01
CA GLN A 310 5.23 -17.93 -3.12
C GLN A 310 3.71 -17.72 -2.95
N PRO A 311 2.90 -18.72 -2.55
CA PRO A 311 1.47 -18.51 -2.38
C PRO A 311 1.14 -17.46 -1.30
N ARG A 312 1.88 -17.46 -0.19
CA ARG A 312 1.74 -16.47 0.90
C ARG A 312 1.95 -15.06 0.36
N PHE A 313 3.04 -14.82 -0.35
CA PHE A 313 3.36 -13.48 -0.87
C PHE A 313 2.42 -13.02 -1.99
N GLN A 314 1.87 -13.94 -2.79
CA GLN A 314 0.81 -13.59 -3.74
C GLN A 314 -0.50 -13.20 -3.02
N ALA A 315 -0.83 -13.87 -1.91
CA ALA A 315 -1.96 -13.49 -1.07
C ALA A 315 -1.76 -12.10 -0.44
N LEU A 316 -0.56 -11.81 0.08
CA LEU A 316 -0.21 -10.49 0.61
C LEU A 316 -0.34 -9.38 -0.44
N PHE A 317 0.06 -9.65 -1.69
CA PHE A 317 -0.11 -8.71 -2.80
C PHE A 317 -1.57 -8.36 -3.04
N LEU A 318 -2.47 -9.36 -3.07
CA LEU A 318 -3.90 -9.13 -3.26
C LEU A 318 -4.51 -8.37 -2.08
N LEU A 319 -4.19 -8.75 -0.83
CA LEU A 319 -4.69 -8.08 0.37
C LEU A 319 -4.24 -6.62 0.44
N TYR A 320 -2.98 -6.33 0.10
CA TYR A 320 -2.47 -4.96 0.05
C TYR A 320 -3.10 -4.11 -1.06
N ASN A 321 -3.59 -4.76 -2.13
CA ASN A 321 -4.28 -4.14 -3.25
C ASN A 321 -5.77 -4.47 -3.28
N LEU A 322 -6.39 -4.58 -2.10
CA LEU A 322 -7.79 -4.97 -1.95
C LEU A 322 -8.73 -4.13 -2.83
N GLY A 323 -9.67 -4.80 -3.49
CA GLY A 323 -10.65 -4.17 -4.36
C GLY A 323 -10.10 -3.71 -5.72
N SER A 324 -8.79 -3.83 -5.97
CA SER A 324 -8.20 -3.48 -7.27
C SER A 324 -8.56 -4.53 -8.33
N PRO A 325 -9.22 -4.14 -9.44
CA PRO A 325 -9.51 -5.06 -10.54
C PRO A 325 -8.24 -5.64 -11.18
N VAL A 326 -7.16 -4.85 -11.22
CA VAL A 326 -5.87 -5.27 -11.78
C VAL A 326 -5.23 -6.34 -10.90
N ALA A 327 -5.14 -6.11 -9.58
CA ALA A 327 -4.54 -7.07 -8.67
C ALA A 327 -5.35 -8.39 -8.60
N LEU A 328 -6.68 -8.27 -8.63
CA LEU A 328 -7.57 -9.44 -8.71
C LEU A 328 -7.33 -10.22 -10.00
N TRP A 329 -7.34 -9.55 -11.15
CA TRP A 329 -7.09 -10.20 -12.44
C TRP A 329 -5.75 -10.92 -12.43
N GLU A 330 -4.69 -10.24 -12.02
CA GLU A 330 -3.35 -10.82 -11.94
C GLU A 330 -3.26 -12.03 -10.99
N THR A 331 -4.03 -12.04 -9.90
CA THR A 331 -4.11 -13.18 -8.97
C THR A 331 -4.86 -14.35 -9.59
N LEU A 332 -5.92 -14.08 -10.36
CA LEU A 332 -6.68 -15.11 -11.07
C LEU A 332 -5.89 -15.77 -12.20
N GLN A 333 -4.89 -15.09 -12.74
CA GLN A 333 -3.98 -15.62 -13.76
C GLN A 333 -2.84 -16.48 -13.18
N LEU A 334 -2.75 -16.63 -11.86
CA LEU A 334 -1.78 -17.52 -11.23
C LEU A 334 -2.10 -18.99 -11.54
N PRO A 335 -1.07 -19.87 -11.61
CA PRO A 335 -1.28 -21.31 -11.73
C PRO A 335 -2.23 -21.86 -10.66
N ASP A 336 -3.04 -22.85 -11.03
CA ASP A 336 -4.07 -23.42 -10.15
C ASP A 336 -3.52 -23.88 -8.81
N ALA A 337 -2.36 -24.56 -8.80
CA ALA A 337 -1.70 -25.01 -7.57
C ALA A 337 -1.41 -23.87 -6.56
N ILE A 338 -1.15 -22.65 -7.03
CA ILE A 338 -0.94 -21.48 -6.17
C ILE A 338 -2.29 -20.88 -5.77
N ARG A 339 -3.23 -20.81 -6.72
CA ARG A 339 -4.53 -20.18 -6.53
C ARG A 339 -5.44 -20.95 -5.57
N THR A 340 -5.31 -22.26 -5.52
CA THR A 340 -6.02 -23.14 -4.58
C THR A 340 -5.34 -23.25 -3.21
N SER A 341 -4.19 -22.61 -3.02
CA SER A 341 -3.54 -22.56 -1.70
C SER A 341 -4.45 -21.88 -0.67
N PRO A 342 -4.35 -22.28 0.62
CA PRO A 342 -5.18 -21.68 1.67
C PRO A 342 -4.98 -20.15 1.77
N ASP A 343 -3.74 -19.67 1.61
CA ASP A 343 -3.42 -18.24 1.69
C ASP A 343 -4.11 -17.43 0.59
N VAL A 344 -3.96 -17.85 -0.67
CA VAL A 344 -4.54 -17.13 -1.82
C VAL A 344 -6.05 -17.26 -1.84
N SER A 345 -6.59 -18.43 -1.49
CA SER A 345 -8.03 -18.65 -1.39
C SER A 345 -8.68 -17.76 -0.32
N MET A 346 -8.05 -17.63 0.85
CA MET A 346 -8.49 -16.70 1.89
C MET A 346 -8.45 -15.25 1.41
N ALA A 347 -7.35 -14.82 0.79
CA ALA A 347 -7.22 -13.47 0.24
C ALA A 347 -8.28 -13.15 -0.83
N LEU A 348 -8.57 -14.09 -1.73
CA LEU A 348 -9.64 -13.96 -2.72
C LEU A 348 -11.00 -13.84 -2.03
N THR A 349 -11.27 -14.67 -1.02
CA THR A 349 -12.54 -14.65 -0.28
C THR A 349 -12.76 -13.32 0.44
N ILE A 350 -11.71 -12.76 1.05
CA ILE A 350 -11.74 -11.43 1.68
C ILE A 350 -11.97 -10.34 0.63
N ASN A 351 -11.27 -10.40 -0.51
CA ASN A 351 -11.45 -9.45 -1.59
C ASN A 351 -12.88 -9.46 -2.15
N TRP A 352 -13.49 -10.64 -2.31
CA TRP A 352 -14.89 -10.75 -2.73
C TRP A 352 -15.85 -10.18 -1.68
N ALA A 353 -15.67 -10.50 -0.40
CA ALA A 353 -16.49 -9.95 0.68
C ALA A 353 -16.43 -8.41 0.71
N PHE A 354 -15.26 -7.83 0.44
CA PHE A 354 -15.08 -6.38 0.31
C PHE A 354 -15.83 -5.80 -0.90
N LEU A 355 -15.66 -6.40 -2.10
CA LEU A 355 -16.34 -5.95 -3.32
C LEU A 355 -17.87 -6.07 -3.24
N GLU A 356 -18.37 -7.10 -2.57
CA GLU A 356 -19.81 -7.32 -2.31
C GLU A 356 -20.38 -6.41 -1.21
N ARG A 357 -19.53 -5.60 -0.54
CA ARG A 357 -19.90 -4.81 0.65
C ARG A 357 -20.48 -5.66 1.78
N ASN A 358 -20.10 -6.93 1.86
CA ASN A 358 -20.47 -7.82 2.95
C ASN A 358 -19.50 -7.62 4.13
N PHE A 359 -19.65 -6.48 4.81
CA PHE A 359 -18.72 -6.09 5.86
C PHE A 359 -18.72 -7.03 7.07
N ALA A 360 -19.86 -7.67 7.38
CA ALA A 360 -19.92 -8.69 8.43
C ALA A 360 -19.02 -9.90 8.10
N ARG A 361 -19.08 -10.39 6.84
CA ARG A 361 -18.18 -11.46 6.39
C ARG A 361 -16.73 -10.98 6.31
N PHE A 362 -16.50 -9.79 5.77
CA PHE A 362 -15.16 -9.20 5.63
C PHE A 362 -14.44 -9.11 6.99
N PHE A 363 -15.05 -8.48 8.00
CA PHE A 363 -14.42 -8.31 9.31
C PHE A 363 -14.31 -9.63 10.08
N ARG A 364 -15.24 -10.58 9.89
CA ARG A 364 -15.10 -11.94 10.44
C ARG A 364 -13.84 -12.62 9.90
N LEU A 365 -13.63 -12.61 8.58
CA LEU A 365 -12.44 -13.20 7.96
C LEU A 365 -11.15 -12.42 8.30
N ALA A 366 -11.23 -11.09 8.39
CA ALA A 366 -10.09 -10.27 8.79
C ALA A 366 -9.58 -10.61 10.20
N ARG A 367 -10.46 -11.03 11.12
CA ARG A 367 -10.06 -11.51 12.45
C ARG A 367 -9.29 -12.82 12.41
N GLU A 368 -9.61 -13.71 11.47
CA GLU A 368 -8.97 -15.02 11.30
C GLU A 368 -7.57 -14.92 10.65
N LEU A 369 -7.26 -13.81 9.99
CA LEU A 369 -5.95 -13.63 9.35
C LEU A 369 -4.79 -13.64 10.36
N PRO A 370 -3.66 -14.30 10.04
CA PRO A 370 -2.41 -14.14 10.81
C PRO A 370 -1.89 -12.70 10.79
N TYR A 371 -0.86 -12.43 11.60
CA TYR A 371 -0.26 -11.09 11.74
C TYR A 371 0.10 -10.43 10.40
N LEU A 372 0.94 -11.08 9.59
CA LEU A 372 1.47 -10.47 8.37
C LEU A 372 0.40 -10.19 7.29
N PRO A 373 -0.54 -11.10 6.97
CA PRO A 373 -1.70 -10.79 6.14
C PRO A 373 -2.57 -9.66 6.71
N SER A 374 -2.67 -9.54 8.03
CA SER A 374 -3.37 -8.44 8.67
C SER A 374 -2.67 -7.10 8.45
N CYS A 375 -1.32 -7.08 8.47
CA CYS A 375 -0.56 -5.89 8.08
C CYS A 375 -0.82 -5.47 6.63
N ALA A 376 -0.94 -6.43 5.71
CA ALA A 376 -1.28 -6.15 4.32
C ALA A 376 -2.70 -5.59 4.16
N LEU A 377 -3.66 -6.07 4.96
CA LEU A 377 -5.05 -5.62 4.92
C LEU A 377 -5.27 -4.26 5.59
N HIS A 378 -4.44 -3.91 6.59
CA HIS A 378 -4.58 -2.73 7.45
C HIS A 378 -4.89 -1.40 6.74
N PRO A 379 -4.23 -1.04 5.61
CA PRO A 379 -4.51 0.22 4.91
C PRO A 379 -5.96 0.39 4.46
N HIS A 380 -6.69 -0.72 4.30
CA HIS A 380 -8.07 -0.74 3.82
C HIS A 380 -9.11 -0.69 4.93
N LEU A 381 -8.73 -0.86 6.20
CA LEU A 381 -9.67 -1.00 7.31
C LEU A 381 -10.49 0.28 7.54
N ALA A 382 -9.84 1.44 7.59
CA ALA A 382 -10.52 2.72 7.78
C ALA A 382 -11.54 3.00 6.65
N GLY A 383 -11.15 2.70 5.41
CA GLY A 383 -12.05 2.78 4.26
C GLY A 383 -13.22 1.79 4.34
N ALA A 384 -12.95 0.55 4.78
CA ALA A 384 -13.97 -0.46 4.99
C ALA A 384 -14.97 -0.06 6.09
N HIS A 385 -14.50 0.50 7.21
CA HIS A 385 -15.36 1.02 8.27
C HIS A 385 -16.28 2.13 7.77
N ARG A 386 -15.73 3.12 7.06
CA ARG A 386 -16.50 4.20 6.41
C ARG A 386 -17.56 3.63 5.47
N LEU A 387 -17.18 2.73 4.56
CA LEU A 387 -18.12 2.12 3.61
C LEU A 387 -19.20 1.27 4.31
N ALA A 388 -18.87 0.62 5.42
CA ALA A 388 -19.84 -0.12 6.22
C ALA A 388 -20.86 0.82 6.86
N LEU A 389 -20.42 1.90 7.52
CA LEU A 389 -21.32 2.90 8.10
C LEU A 389 -22.19 3.56 7.04
N MET A 390 -21.64 3.88 5.87
CA MET A 390 -22.43 4.39 4.74
C MET A 390 -23.51 3.37 4.31
N THR A 391 -23.14 2.09 4.19
CA THR A 391 -24.06 1.02 3.78
C THR A 391 -25.19 0.85 4.80
N PHE A 392 -24.88 0.86 6.09
CA PHE A 392 -25.90 0.78 7.16
C PHE A 392 -26.78 2.03 7.21
N SER A 393 -26.18 3.22 7.06
CA SER A 393 -26.90 4.49 7.05
C SER A 393 -27.91 4.57 5.92
N HIS A 394 -27.59 4.01 4.76
CA HIS A 394 -28.52 3.93 3.62
C HIS A 394 -29.57 2.82 3.77
N GLY A 395 -29.16 1.64 4.25
CA GLY A 395 -30.04 0.46 4.34
C GLY A 395 -31.02 0.49 5.51
N PHE A 396 -30.65 1.11 6.62
CA PHE A 396 -31.43 1.17 7.86
C PHE A 396 -31.84 2.60 8.25
N SER A 397 -31.95 3.49 7.25
CA SER A 397 -32.29 4.91 7.44
C SER A 397 -33.70 5.10 8.01
N ALA A 398 -33.84 5.07 9.33
CA ALA A 398 -35.10 5.37 10.01
C ALA A 398 -34.84 6.06 11.35
N ARG A 399 -35.65 7.06 11.69
CA ARG A 399 -35.48 7.88 12.91
C ARG A 399 -35.51 7.07 14.22
N ASN A 400 -36.26 5.97 14.23
CA ASN A 400 -36.41 5.09 15.38
C ASN A 400 -35.53 3.83 15.30
N SER A 401 -34.69 3.70 14.26
CA SER A 401 -33.77 2.58 14.12
C SER A 401 -32.58 2.81 15.03
N ARG A 402 -32.62 2.18 16.20
CA ARG A 402 -31.53 2.14 17.18
C ARG A 402 -30.77 0.83 17.01
N TYR A 403 -29.46 0.91 16.86
CA TYR A 403 -28.60 -0.27 16.77
C TYR A 403 -27.54 -0.24 17.87
N PRO A 404 -27.40 -1.31 18.69
CA PRO A 404 -26.45 -1.31 19.80
C PRO A 404 -25.00 -1.12 19.34
N LEU A 405 -24.31 -0.11 19.87
CA LEU A 405 -22.91 0.17 19.54
C LEU A 405 -22.01 -1.02 19.87
N ALA A 406 -22.25 -1.71 20.99
CA ALA A 406 -21.49 -2.91 21.35
C ALA A 406 -21.62 -4.02 20.29
N ARG A 407 -22.78 -4.12 19.62
CA ARG A 407 -22.95 -5.06 18.50
C ARG A 407 -22.24 -4.57 17.25
N LEU A 408 -22.26 -3.26 17.00
CA LEU A 408 -21.58 -2.64 15.86
C LEU A 408 -20.07 -2.80 15.94
N ALA A 409 -19.48 -2.47 17.10
CA ALA A 409 -18.05 -2.62 17.37
C ALA A 409 -17.60 -4.07 17.14
N ARG A 410 -18.37 -5.06 17.62
CA ARG A 410 -18.08 -6.49 17.37
C ARG A 410 -18.20 -6.87 15.89
N LEU A 411 -19.23 -6.38 15.19
CA LEU A 411 -19.47 -6.67 13.78
C LEU A 411 -18.36 -6.10 12.90
N LEU A 412 -17.90 -4.88 13.19
CA LEU A 412 -16.86 -4.16 12.46
C LEU A 412 -15.45 -4.43 12.98
N ALA A 413 -15.31 -5.36 13.93
CA ALA A 413 -14.04 -5.72 14.57
C ALA A 413 -13.22 -4.50 15.04
N MET A 414 -13.88 -3.58 15.73
CA MET A 414 -13.27 -2.39 16.36
C MET A 414 -12.70 -2.77 17.73
N ASP A 415 -11.72 -2.01 18.21
CA ASP A 415 -11.01 -2.34 19.45
C ASP A 415 -11.86 -2.02 20.69
N SER A 416 -12.73 -1.01 20.62
CA SER A 416 -13.62 -0.62 21.73
C SER A 416 -14.97 -0.07 21.28
N VAL A 417 -15.90 0.08 22.23
CA VAL A 417 -17.23 0.66 21.98
C VAL A 417 -17.13 2.18 21.80
N GLU A 418 -16.20 2.80 22.52
CA GLU A 418 -15.88 4.23 22.46
C GLU A 418 -15.34 4.58 21.07
N GLU A 419 -14.41 3.77 20.54
CA GLU A 419 -13.92 3.94 19.16
C GLU A 419 -15.06 3.88 18.14
N ALA A 420 -16.00 2.95 18.31
CA ALA A 420 -17.15 2.84 17.41
C ALA A 420 -18.06 4.08 17.51
N ALA A 421 -18.24 4.63 18.73
CA ALA A 421 -18.99 5.85 18.95
C ALA A 421 -18.31 7.06 18.29
N ASP A 422 -17.01 7.23 18.50
CA ASP A 422 -16.19 8.31 17.93
C ASP A 422 -16.25 8.29 16.40
N LEU A 423 -16.11 7.09 15.79
CA LEU A 423 -16.19 6.95 14.34
C LEU A 423 -17.59 7.30 13.83
N CYS A 424 -18.66 6.83 14.50
CA CYS A 424 -20.03 7.16 14.13
C CYS A 424 -20.27 8.68 14.18
N GLN A 425 -19.85 9.33 15.26
CA GLN A 425 -19.99 10.77 15.47
C GLN A 425 -19.18 11.58 14.45
N ALA A 426 -17.94 11.16 14.15
CA ALA A 426 -17.11 11.76 13.12
C ALA A 426 -17.82 11.78 11.76
N HIS A 427 -18.51 10.68 11.42
CA HIS A 427 -19.35 10.56 10.22
C HIS A 427 -20.76 11.17 10.36
N GLY A 428 -21.04 11.95 11.41
CA GLY A 428 -22.30 12.68 11.58
C GLY A 428 -23.49 11.85 12.06
N LEU A 429 -23.25 10.60 12.49
CA LEU A 429 -24.29 9.75 13.06
C LEU A 429 -24.52 10.07 14.54
N THR A 430 -25.78 10.06 14.95
CA THR A 430 -26.16 10.32 16.34
C THR A 430 -26.00 9.04 17.17
N VAL A 431 -25.38 9.17 18.34
CA VAL A 431 -25.28 8.12 19.35
C VAL A 431 -26.12 8.53 20.56
N LEU A 432 -27.07 7.69 20.96
CA LEU A 432 -27.99 7.91 22.08
C LEU A 432 -27.99 6.69 22.99
N GLU A 433 -27.71 6.86 24.28
CA GLU A 433 -27.86 5.79 25.29
C GLU A 433 -27.12 4.46 24.95
N GLY A 434 -26.02 4.54 24.19
CA GLY A 434 -25.25 3.36 23.75
C GLY A 434 -25.71 2.74 22.42
N ASP A 435 -26.70 3.34 21.76
CA ASP A 435 -27.17 2.96 20.43
C ASP A 435 -26.78 3.99 19.37
N VAL A 436 -26.46 3.55 18.16
CA VAL A 436 -26.32 4.42 16.99
C VAL A 436 -27.65 4.51 16.24
N VAL A 437 -27.97 5.71 15.74
CA VAL A 437 -29.11 5.96 14.86
C VAL A 437 -28.62 6.15 13.44
N PHE A 438 -28.99 5.22 12.57
CA PHE A 438 -28.64 5.26 11.16
C PHE A 438 -29.57 6.21 10.40
N GLN A 439 -29.02 7.28 9.85
CA GLN A 439 -29.75 8.25 9.03
C GLN A 439 -28.95 8.63 7.80
N LYS A 440 -29.50 8.34 6.61
CA LYS A 440 -28.86 8.66 5.33
C LYS A 440 -28.54 10.15 5.20
N GLY A 441 -29.45 11.02 5.63
CA GLY A 441 -29.31 12.48 5.48
C GLY A 441 -28.23 13.11 6.37
N SER A 442 -27.84 12.44 7.45
CA SER A 442 -26.87 12.95 8.43
C SER A 442 -25.45 12.42 8.18
N PHE A 443 -25.30 11.40 7.33
CA PHE A 443 -24.01 10.75 7.08
C PHE A 443 -23.07 11.65 6.28
N LYS A 444 -21.88 11.88 6.84
CA LYS A 444 -20.81 12.69 6.25
C LYS A 444 -19.74 11.78 5.63
N ASP A 445 -19.69 11.77 4.31
CA ASP A 445 -18.80 10.87 3.56
C ASP A 445 -17.37 11.42 3.39
N GLY A 446 -17.18 12.73 3.50
CA GLY A 446 -15.91 13.44 3.26
C GLY A 446 -14.99 13.58 4.47
N VAL A 447 -15.24 12.84 5.55
CA VAL A 447 -14.42 12.90 6.77
C VAL A 447 -13.04 12.29 6.49
N PRO A 448 -11.92 12.96 6.86
CA PRO A 448 -10.60 12.38 6.73
C PRO A 448 -10.50 11.04 7.46
N LEU A 449 -9.96 10.02 6.79
CA LEU A 449 -9.75 8.72 7.40
C LEU A 449 -8.57 8.79 8.36
N VAL A 450 -8.82 8.48 9.63
CA VAL A 450 -7.75 8.35 10.62
C VAL A 450 -7.19 6.94 10.55
N HIS A 451 -5.94 6.83 10.10
CA HIS A 451 -5.23 5.55 10.07
C HIS A 451 -4.51 5.33 11.39
N LYS A 452 -5.04 4.43 12.21
CA LYS A 452 -4.40 3.94 13.44
C LYS A 452 -4.24 2.43 13.38
N THR A 453 -3.28 1.89 14.14
CA THR A 453 -3.17 0.45 14.29
C THR A 453 -4.36 -0.08 15.07
N SER A 454 -4.92 -1.21 14.62
CA SER A 454 -5.96 -1.92 15.37
C SER A 454 -5.30 -3.01 16.18
N ARG A 455 -5.56 -3.02 17.49
CA ARG A 455 -5.07 -4.08 18.37
C ARG A 455 -5.74 -5.41 18.06
N LEU A 456 -7.05 -5.43 17.83
CA LEU A 456 -7.79 -6.66 17.55
C LEU A 456 -7.39 -7.28 16.21
N LEU A 457 -7.19 -6.44 15.18
CA LEU A 457 -6.94 -6.93 13.82
C LEU A 457 -5.45 -7.08 13.50
N VAL A 458 -4.55 -6.35 14.16
CA VAL A 458 -3.11 -6.35 13.84
C VAL A 458 -2.25 -6.60 15.08
N ASP A 459 -2.15 -5.65 16.00
CA ASP A 459 -1.08 -5.67 17.02
C ASP A 459 -1.21 -6.83 18.01
N GLY A 460 -2.44 -7.18 18.40
CA GLY A 460 -2.72 -8.32 19.28
C GLY A 460 -2.45 -9.68 18.65
N LYS A 461 -2.15 -9.73 17.34
CA LYS A 461 -1.73 -10.95 16.63
C LYS A 461 -0.22 -11.09 16.54
N TRP A 462 0.54 -10.08 16.96
CA TRP A 462 1.98 -10.19 17.08
C TRP A 462 2.32 -11.18 18.21
N GLY A 463 3.05 -12.24 17.88
CA GLY A 463 3.59 -13.16 18.88
C GLY A 463 4.89 -12.64 19.48
N GLU A 464 5.36 -13.23 20.59
CA GLU A 464 6.64 -12.93 21.25
C GLU A 464 7.88 -13.41 20.46
N SER A 465 7.87 -13.26 19.13
CA SER A 465 8.99 -13.60 18.25
C SER A 465 9.64 -12.35 17.68
N THR A 466 10.93 -12.40 17.39
CA THR A 466 11.63 -11.31 16.67
C THR A 466 11.11 -11.19 15.23
N LEU A 467 11.29 -10.03 14.60
CA LEU A 467 10.96 -9.83 13.19
C LEU A 467 11.80 -10.73 12.29
N LEU A 468 13.06 -10.97 12.65
CA LEU A 468 13.90 -11.92 11.94
C LEU A 468 13.31 -13.34 12.01
N GLU A 469 12.94 -13.83 13.19
CA GLU A 469 12.32 -15.16 13.36
C GLU A 469 11.00 -15.30 12.60
N LEU A 470 10.15 -14.27 12.65
CA LEU A 470 8.95 -14.23 11.83
C LEU A 470 9.31 -14.34 10.35
N SER A 471 10.34 -13.63 9.90
CA SER A 471 10.75 -13.62 8.50
C SER A 471 11.25 -14.97 8.02
N GLU A 472 12.08 -15.65 8.82
CA GLU A 472 12.59 -16.97 8.46
C GLU A 472 11.46 -18.01 8.45
N ARG A 473 10.52 -17.95 9.39
CA ARG A 473 9.32 -18.82 9.41
C ARG A 473 8.37 -18.59 8.23
N VAL A 474 8.19 -17.34 7.81
CA VAL A 474 7.31 -17.00 6.67
C VAL A 474 7.98 -17.28 5.33
N CYS A 475 9.31 -17.29 5.27
CA CYS A 475 10.07 -17.59 4.05
C CYS A 475 10.43 -19.07 3.90
N SER A 476 10.48 -19.85 4.98
CA SER A 476 10.58 -21.32 4.96
C SER A 476 9.28 -21.95 4.45
#